data_AF-A0A3B9LS08-F1
#
_entry.id   AF-A0A3B9LS08-F1
#
_cell.length_a   1.000
_cell.length_b   1.000
_cell.length_c   1.000
_cell.angle_alpha   90.00
_cell.angle_beta   90.00
_cell.angle_gamma   90.00
#
_symmetry.space_group_name_H-M   'P 1'
#
loop_
_entity.id
_entity.type
_entity.pdbx_description
1 polymer ?
#
loop_
_entity_poly.entity_id
_entity_poly.type
_entity_poly.pdbx_seq_one_letter_code
_entity_poly.pdbx_strand_id
1 'polypeptide(L)'
;MTLLKTLLLAALLALAFVAFSPLHREKTASAILSPVSWQHMVVPGALSQPHAFLENNCAACHTSVKGVEAKNCIVCHADNKAVLQRQPTAFHANITACAACHLEHRGRIPSTTKMDHVALMRIGLKQLKNESPQTQSDVEQIKLWLEQKRSDPHPANAHLLPEEALLNCAACHQTKDRHVGLFGTDCASCHSTSKWTVAEFRHPSAASQSCAQCHQAPPSHYMMHFEMVSKKIARQEDSQVAGCCGPVQVNQCYRCHQTTSWNDIKGVGYYKHH
;
A
#
# COMPACT_ATOMS: atom_id res chain seq x y z
N MET A 1 -67.98 29.62 34.55
CA MET A 1 -67.13 28.63 35.25
C MET A 1 -66.07 27.97 34.35
N THR A 2 -66.24 27.96 33.02
CA THR A 2 -65.26 27.46 32.03
C THR A 2 -64.14 28.44 31.73
N LEU A 3 -64.44 29.74 31.58
CA LEU A 3 -63.42 30.77 31.29
C LEU A 3 -62.38 30.96 32.41
N LEU A 4 -62.81 30.85 33.67
CA LEU A 4 -61.93 30.98 34.82
C LEU A 4 -60.98 29.77 34.95
N LYS A 5 -61.46 28.57 34.59
CA LYS A 5 -60.67 27.34 34.59
C LYS A 5 -59.65 27.33 33.45
N THR A 6 -59.99 27.85 32.27
CA THR A 6 -59.04 27.96 31.14
C THR A 6 -57.96 29.00 31.41
N LEU A 7 -58.30 30.14 32.04
CA LEU A 7 -57.33 31.15 32.44
C LEU A 7 -56.39 30.64 33.55
N LEU A 8 -56.90 29.89 34.53
CA LEU A 8 -56.07 29.25 35.56
C LEU A 8 -55.13 28.18 35.00
N LEU A 9 -55.61 27.36 34.04
CA LEU A 9 -54.79 26.34 33.40
C LEU A 9 -53.69 26.98 32.53
N ALA A 10 -54.02 28.05 31.80
CA ALA A 10 -53.05 28.80 31.00
C ALA A 10 -52.02 29.52 31.89
N ALA A 11 -52.44 30.09 33.02
CA ALA A 11 -51.55 30.70 33.99
C ALA A 11 -50.62 29.66 34.65
N LEU A 12 -51.13 28.48 35.00
CA LEU A 12 -50.33 27.38 35.55
C LEU A 12 -49.33 26.81 34.53
N LEU A 13 -49.72 26.70 33.26
CA LEU A 13 -48.81 26.30 32.18
C LEU A 13 -47.74 27.36 31.90
N ALA A 14 -48.10 28.65 31.93
CA ALA A 14 -47.14 29.74 31.80
C ALA A 14 -46.16 29.80 32.99
N LEU A 15 -46.64 29.61 34.21
CA LEU A 15 -45.82 29.51 35.42
C LEU A 15 -44.91 28.28 35.40
N ALA A 16 -45.40 27.13 34.95
CA ALA A 16 -44.58 25.93 34.78
C ALA A 16 -43.50 26.13 33.72
N PHE A 17 -43.81 26.80 32.60
CA PHE A 17 -42.85 27.12 31.55
C PHE A 17 -41.79 28.10 32.04
N VAL A 18 -42.16 29.15 32.79
CA VAL A 18 -41.22 30.12 33.36
C VAL A 18 -40.40 29.54 34.51
N ALA A 19 -40.95 28.61 35.30
CA ALA A 19 -40.23 27.95 36.41
C ALA A 19 -39.24 26.87 35.93
N PHE A 20 -39.52 26.18 34.81
CA PHE A 20 -38.60 25.19 34.21
C PHE A 20 -37.56 25.80 33.26
N SER A 21 -37.78 27.02 32.76
CA SER A 21 -36.90 27.67 31.78
C SER A 21 -35.55 28.20 32.28
N PRO A 22 -35.33 28.63 33.54
CA PRO A 22 -34.07 29.29 33.90
C PRO A 22 -32.91 28.30 34.11
N LEU A 23 -33.19 26.99 34.29
CA LEU A 23 -32.16 25.97 34.49
C LEU A 23 -31.60 25.37 33.18
N HIS A 24 -32.27 25.57 32.05
CA HIS A 24 -31.86 25.00 30.77
C HIS A 24 -31.61 26.01 29.65
N ARG A 25 -32.08 27.26 29.75
CA ARG A 25 -31.96 28.25 28.66
C ARG A 25 -30.51 28.61 28.30
N GLU A 26 -29.62 28.69 29.29
CA GLU A 26 -28.20 28.97 29.01
C GLU A 26 -27.50 27.77 28.39
N LYS A 27 -27.80 26.55 28.84
CA LYS A 27 -27.17 25.33 28.32
C LYS A 27 -27.64 24.98 26.90
N THR A 28 -28.90 25.22 26.56
CA THR A 28 -29.44 24.88 25.24
C THR A 28 -29.13 25.94 24.18
N ALA A 29 -29.18 27.23 24.52
CA ALA A 29 -28.77 28.28 23.59
C ALA A 29 -27.28 28.20 23.26
N SER A 30 -26.41 27.99 24.26
CA SER A 30 -24.98 27.77 24.04
C SER A 30 -24.69 26.46 23.31
N ALA A 31 -25.48 25.39 23.50
CA ALA A 31 -25.31 24.14 22.75
C ALA A 31 -25.73 24.26 21.27
N ILE A 32 -26.76 25.06 20.94
CA ILE A 32 -27.23 25.24 19.56
C ILE A 32 -26.40 26.28 18.79
N LEU A 33 -25.84 27.27 19.50
CA LEU A 33 -25.00 28.33 18.92
C LEU A 33 -23.50 28.04 19.04
N SER A 34 -23.09 26.91 19.63
CA SER A 34 -21.66 26.57 19.68
C SER A 34 -21.15 26.25 18.28
N PRO A 35 -19.99 26.81 17.85
CA PRO A 35 -19.35 26.44 16.59
C PRO A 35 -19.08 24.93 16.48
N VAL A 36 -18.88 24.26 17.63
CA VAL A 36 -18.60 22.83 17.75
C VAL A 36 -19.80 22.00 17.28
N SER A 37 -21.02 22.36 17.66
CA SER A 37 -22.24 21.65 17.25
C SER A 37 -22.50 21.70 15.75
N TRP A 38 -22.23 22.84 15.10
CA TRP A 38 -22.35 22.98 13.65
C TRP A 38 -21.26 22.21 12.90
N GLN A 39 -20.05 22.16 13.45
CA GLN A 39 -18.95 21.37 12.89
C GLN A 39 -19.31 19.89 12.83
N HIS A 40 -19.93 19.33 13.88
CA HIS A 40 -20.36 17.93 13.91
C HIS A 40 -21.40 17.55 12.85
N MET A 41 -22.17 18.51 12.32
CA MET A 41 -23.13 18.23 11.24
C MET A 41 -22.47 18.02 9.87
N VAL A 42 -21.19 18.40 9.72
CA VAL A 42 -20.43 18.32 8.46
C VAL A 42 -19.25 17.33 8.56
N VAL A 43 -19.22 16.51 9.63
CA VAL A 43 -18.15 15.53 9.85
C VAL A 43 -18.35 14.32 8.92
N PRO A 44 -17.38 13.98 8.05
CA PRO A 44 -17.50 12.86 7.12
C PRO A 44 -17.62 11.48 7.80
N GLY A 45 -17.21 11.41 9.07
CA GLY A 45 -17.20 10.20 9.90
C GLY A 45 -16.35 10.40 11.16
N ALA A 46 -16.47 9.49 12.13
CA ALA A 46 -15.67 9.55 13.34
C ALA A 46 -14.17 9.39 13.05
N LEU A 47 -13.34 10.01 13.89
CA LEU A 47 -11.88 9.90 13.78
C LEU A 47 -11.39 8.50 14.16
N SER A 48 -10.22 8.14 13.65
CA SER A 48 -9.45 6.95 13.96
C SER A 48 -9.22 6.81 15.45
N GLN A 49 -9.01 5.58 15.90
CA GLN A 49 -8.80 5.30 17.33
C GLN A 49 -7.61 6.09 17.90
N PRO A 50 -6.46 6.21 17.23
CA PRO A 50 -5.34 7.02 17.73
C PRO A 50 -5.66 8.51 17.83
N HIS A 51 -6.50 9.06 16.95
CA HIS A 51 -6.87 10.47 16.94
C HIS A 51 -8.23 10.76 17.58
N ALA A 52 -8.82 9.80 18.29
CA ALA A 52 -10.13 9.98 18.93
C ALA A 52 -10.17 11.18 19.89
N PHE A 53 -9.04 11.52 20.50
CA PHE A 53 -8.92 12.67 21.39
C PHE A 53 -9.05 14.03 20.68
N LEU A 54 -8.97 14.08 19.34
CA LEU A 54 -9.05 15.30 18.54
C LEU A 54 -10.46 15.58 17.99
N GLU A 55 -11.47 14.80 18.38
CA GLU A 55 -12.81 14.87 17.77
C GLU A 55 -13.49 16.24 17.83
N ASN A 56 -13.17 17.02 18.85
CA ASN A 56 -13.74 18.36 19.05
C ASN A 56 -12.77 19.48 18.65
N ASN A 57 -11.66 19.14 17.98
CA ASN A 57 -10.63 20.10 17.56
C ASN A 57 -10.25 19.91 16.09
N CYS A 58 -11.17 20.21 15.18
CA CYS A 58 -10.95 20.07 13.73
C CYS A 58 -9.75 20.90 13.24
N ALA A 59 -9.49 22.04 13.88
CA ALA A 59 -8.38 22.94 13.57
C ALA A 59 -7.00 22.32 13.84
N ALA A 60 -6.93 21.21 14.59
CA ALA A 60 -5.70 20.45 14.78
C ALA A 60 -5.17 19.85 13.47
N CYS A 61 -6.05 19.60 12.49
CA CYS A 61 -5.66 19.05 11.19
C CYS A 61 -5.99 20.00 10.04
N HIS A 62 -7.16 20.66 10.10
CA HIS A 62 -7.66 21.52 9.03
C HIS A 62 -7.33 22.99 9.25
N THR A 63 -6.91 23.65 8.18
CA THR A 63 -6.88 25.10 8.08
C THR A 63 -8.04 25.57 7.22
N SER A 64 -8.66 26.68 7.63
CA SER A 64 -9.78 27.29 6.90
C SER A 64 -9.45 27.44 5.40
N VAL A 65 -10.37 27.01 4.53
CA VAL A 65 -10.28 27.01 3.06
C VAL A 65 -9.20 26.09 2.46
N LYS A 66 -8.08 25.84 3.15
CA LYS A 66 -6.97 25.00 2.66
C LYS A 66 -7.16 23.50 2.93
N GLY A 67 -7.99 23.16 3.90
CA GLY A 67 -8.16 21.76 4.33
C GLY A 67 -6.96 21.28 5.15
N VAL A 68 -6.62 20.00 5.02
CA VAL A 68 -5.54 19.38 5.81
C VAL A 68 -4.18 19.83 5.30
N GLU A 69 -3.34 20.34 6.20
CA GLU A 69 -1.96 20.73 5.90
C GLU A 69 -0.95 19.81 6.59
N ALA A 70 0.09 19.39 5.86
CA ALA A 70 1.11 18.48 6.40
C ALA A 70 1.82 19.04 7.64
N LYS A 71 2.03 20.36 7.72
CA LYS A 71 2.64 21.02 8.89
C LYS A 71 1.89 20.69 10.19
N ASN A 72 0.56 20.57 10.13
CA ASN A 72 -0.27 20.31 11.30
C ASN A 72 -0.06 18.88 11.82
N CYS A 73 0.20 17.92 10.91
CA CYS A 73 0.60 16.57 11.28
C CYS A 73 2.02 16.54 11.87
N ILE A 74 2.95 17.29 11.28
CA ILE A 74 4.36 17.29 11.66
C ILE A 74 4.56 17.84 13.09
N VAL A 75 3.72 18.76 13.57
CA VAL A 75 3.80 19.25 14.97
C VAL A 75 3.85 18.12 16.00
N CYS A 76 3.11 17.03 15.76
CA CYS A 76 3.10 15.86 16.65
C CYS A 76 3.96 14.69 16.13
N HIS A 77 4.19 14.59 14.82
CA HIS A 77 4.86 13.45 14.19
C HIS A 77 6.29 13.73 13.69
N ALA A 78 6.88 14.90 13.96
CA ALA A 78 8.18 15.32 13.44
C ALA A 78 9.32 14.31 13.70
N ASP A 79 9.37 13.73 14.90
CA ASP A 79 10.53 12.94 15.37
C ASP A 79 10.30 11.43 15.39
N ASN A 80 9.62 10.89 14.39
CA ASN A 80 9.43 9.43 14.29
C ASN A 80 10.66 8.73 13.67
N LYS A 81 11.75 8.65 14.44
CA LYS A 81 13.01 8.00 14.02
C LYS A 81 12.80 6.56 13.54
N ALA A 82 11.86 5.82 14.13
CA ALA A 82 11.57 4.43 13.76
C ALA A 82 11.08 4.29 12.31
N VAL A 83 10.38 5.31 11.79
CA VAL A 83 9.90 5.33 10.39
C VAL A 83 11.04 5.58 9.41
N LEU A 84 12.05 6.37 9.78
CA LEU A 84 13.18 6.68 8.88
C LEU A 84 14.26 5.60 8.86
N GLN A 85 14.30 4.73 9.87
CA GLN A 85 15.32 3.68 10.00
C GLN A 85 15.12 2.47 9.09
N ARG A 86 13.96 2.33 8.43
CA ARG A 86 13.66 1.18 7.57
C ARG A 86 13.60 1.62 6.12
N GLN A 87 14.28 0.87 5.26
CA GLN A 87 14.34 1.16 3.83
C GLN A 87 12.94 1.30 3.17
N PRO A 88 11.92 0.46 3.47
CA PRO A 88 10.57 0.61 2.89
C PRO A 88 9.82 1.86 3.33
N THR A 89 10.25 2.53 4.40
CA THR A 89 9.59 3.72 4.95
C THR A 89 10.49 4.96 4.90
N ALA A 90 11.71 4.85 4.36
CA ALA A 90 12.65 5.96 4.25
C ALA A 90 12.11 7.14 3.42
N PHE A 91 11.15 6.89 2.52
CA PHE A 91 10.50 7.95 1.73
C PHE A 91 9.79 9.01 2.58
N HIS A 92 9.48 8.71 3.85
CA HIS A 92 8.90 9.69 4.78
C HIS A 92 9.81 10.90 5.05
N ALA A 93 11.12 10.80 4.76
CA ALA A 93 12.05 11.93 4.89
C ALA A 93 11.71 13.10 3.96
N ASN A 94 11.16 12.79 2.78
CA ASN A 94 10.96 13.77 1.70
C ASN A 94 9.49 14.04 1.42
N ILE A 95 8.56 13.19 1.88
CA ILE A 95 7.15 13.30 1.51
C ILE A 95 6.45 14.39 2.32
N THR A 96 5.79 15.33 1.63
CA THR A 96 5.08 16.45 2.25
C THR A 96 3.55 16.31 2.17
N ALA A 97 3.05 15.14 1.79
CA ALA A 97 1.62 14.86 1.62
C ALA A 97 1.22 13.62 2.42
N CYS A 98 0.83 13.83 3.68
CA CYS A 98 0.49 12.77 4.62
C CYS A 98 -0.91 12.19 4.34
N ALA A 99 -1.88 13.06 4.03
CA ALA A 99 -3.30 12.70 3.92
C ALA A 99 -3.63 11.78 2.72
N ALA A 100 -2.71 11.63 1.75
CA ALA A 100 -2.90 10.69 0.65
C ALA A 100 -2.83 9.22 1.12
N CYS A 101 -2.01 8.95 2.14
CA CYS A 101 -1.76 7.60 2.65
C CYS A 101 -2.31 7.40 4.08
N HIS A 102 -2.41 8.47 4.86
CA HIS A 102 -3.01 8.47 6.19
C HIS A 102 -4.41 9.06 6.12
N LEU A 103 -5.40 8.18 5.99
CA LEU A 103 -6.78 8.56 5.77
C LEU A 103 -7.56 8.54 7.08
N GLU A 104 -8.14 9.70 7.39
CA GLU A 104 -8.94 9.95 8.59
C GLU A 104 -10.44 9.88 8.27
N HIS A 105 -11.31 10.01 9.28
CA HIS A 105 -12.77 9.96 9.18
C HIS A 105 -13.34 8.61 8.72
N ARG A 106 -12.62 7.52 9.00
CA ARG A 106 -13.04 6.15 8.67
C ARG A 106 -13.62 5.38 9.85
N GLY A 107 -13.96 6.08 10.93
CA GLY A 107 -14.38 5.48 12.18
C GLY A 107 -13.20 5.09 13.06
N ARG A 108 -13.50 4.37 14.15
CA ARG A 108 -12.54 3.94 15.19
C ARG A 108 -11.63 2.80 14.73
N ILE A 109 -10.93 2.99 13.61
CA ILE A 109 -9.94 2.03 13.12
C ILE A 109 -8.61 2.22 13.85
N PRO A 110 -7.85 1.14 14.09
CA PRO A 110 -6.59 1.19 14.84
C PRO A 110 -5.43 1.84 14.07
N SER A 111 -5.57 2.02 12.76
CA SER A 111 -4.56 2.66 11.90
C SER A 111 -5.22 3.42 10.77
N THR A 112 -4.70 4.61 10.48
CA THR A 112 -5.13 5.46 9.35
C THR A 112 -4.44 5.09 8.03
N THR A 113 -3.44 4.21 8.06
CA THR A 113 -2.62 3.92 6.90
C THR A 113 -3.39 3.09 5.88
N LYS A 114 -3.68 3.69 4.72
CA LYS A 114 -4.09 3.02 3.48
C LYS A 114 -3.28 3.63 2.35
N MET A 115 -2.22 2.94 1.94
CA MET A 115 -1.32 3.40 0.90
C MET A 115 -2.05 3.57 -0.44
N ASP A 116 -1.85 4.73 -1.08
CA ASP A 116 -2.25 5.00 -2.45
C ASP A 116 -0.98 5.10 -3.31
N HIS A 117 -0.73 4.06 -4.08
CA HIS A 117 0.47 3.93 -4.93
C HIS A 117 0.49 4.97 -6.06
N VAL A 118 -0.68 5.30 -6.63
CA VAL A 118 -0.79 6.32 -7.67
C VAL A 118 -0.46 7.69 -7.10
N ALA A 119 -1.00 8.02 -5.92
CA ALA A 119 -0.70 9.27 -5.24
C ALA A 119 0.79 9.38 -4.92
N LEU A 120 1.42 8.30 -4.44
CA LEU A 120 2.86 8.24 -4.20
C LEU A 120 3.66 8.59 -5.46
N MET A 121 3.34 7.96 -6.60
CA MET A 121 4.02 8.26 -7.87
C MET A 121 3.84 9.72 -8.29
N ARG A 122 2.62 10.26 -8.17
CA ARG A 122 2.32 11.65 -8.52
C ARG A 122 3.06 12.66 -7.64
N ILE A 123 3.18 12.37 -6.34
CA ILE A 123 3.95 13.19 -5.41
C ILE A 123 5.42 13.19 -5.81
N GLY A 124 6.00 12.00 -6.08
CA GLY A 124 7.38 11.87 -6.55
C GLY A 124 7.64 12.65 -7.85
N LEU A 125 6.76 12.51 -8.86
CA LEU A 125 6.87 13.27 -10.11
C LEU A 125 6.79 14.78 -9.90
N LYS A 126 5.93 15.25 -8.99
CA LYS A 126 5.81 16.68 -8.68
C LYS A 126 7.06 17.20 -7.98
N GLN A 127 7.65 16.41 -7.08
CA GLN A 127 8.90 16.76 -6.41
C GLN A 127 10.04 16.89 -7.41
N LEU A 128 10.20 15.89 -8.30
CA LEU A 128 11.22 15.93 -9.37
C LEU A 128 11.08 17.16 -10.27
N LYS A 129 9.85 17.60 -10.59
CA LYS A 129 9.62 18.82 -11.39
C LYS A 129 10.04 20.12 -10.69
N ASN A 130 10.09 20.13 -9.37
CA ASN A 130 10.37 21.31 -8.56
C ASN A 130 11.85 21.39 -8.10
N GLU A 131 12.70 20.45 -8.51
CA GLU A 131 14.13 20.44 -8.19
C GLU A 131 14.96 21.41 -9.07
N SER A 132 16.11 21.84 -8.53
CA SER A 132 16.99 22.90 -9.04
C SER A 132 17.56 22.65 -10.46
N PRO A 133 17.93 23.69 -11.23
CA PRO A 133 18.52 23.56 -12.56
C PRO A 133 19.76 22.66 -12.70
N GLN A 134 20.57 22.49 -11.66
CA GLN A 134 21.76 21.61 -11.70
C GLN A 134 21.44 20.11 -11.64
N THR A 135 20.25 19.73 -11.17
CA THR A 135 19.73 18.35 -11.15
C THR A 135 18.87 18.03 -12.39
N GLN A 136 18.70 18.98 -13.32
CA GLN A 136 17.78 18.83 -14.46
C GLN A 136 18.23 17.79 -15.48
N SER A 137 19.52 17.49 -15.65
CA SER A 137 19.96 16.45 -16.61
C SER A 137 19.41 15.08 -16.25
N ASP A 138 19.48 14.72 -14.97
CA ASP A 138 19.10 13.40 -14.48
C ASP A 138 17.58 13.28 -14.40
N VAL A 139 16.91 14.33 -13.98
CA VAL A 139 15.44 14.42 -13.98
C VAL A 139 14.88 14.35 -15.39
N GLU A 140 15.52 14.99 -16.37
CA GLU A 140 15.07 14.94 -17.77
C GLU A 140 15.32 13.56 -18.39
N GLN A 141 16.46 12.93 -18.10
CA GLN A 141 16.70 11.54 -18.48
C GLN A 141 15.70 10.56 -17.86
N ILE A 142 15.33 10.76 -16.59
CA ILE A 142 14.29 9.97 -15.93
C ILE A 142 12.94 10.17 -16.62
N LYS A 143 12.55 11.40 -16.95
CA LYS A 143 11.29 11.66 -17.69
C LYS A 143 11.28 10.97 -19.04
N LEU A 144 12.35 11.10 -19.82
CA LEU A 144 12.48 10.47 -21.14
C LEU A 144 12.41 8.94 -21.03
N TRP A 145 13.06 8.36 -20.01
CA TRP A 145 12.95 6.93 -19.72
C TRP A 145 11.53 6.50 -19.36
N LEU A 146 10.82 7.29 -18.54
CA LEU A 146 9.42 7.01 -18.17
C LEU A 146 8.47 7.10 -19.38
N GLU A 147 8.68 8.06 -20.28
CA GLU A 147 7.91 8.22 -21.52
C GLU A 147 8.17 7.08 -22.51
N GLN A 148 9.42 6.63 -22.62
CA GLN A 148 9.77 5.43 -23.39
C GLN A 148 9.15 4.18 -22.77
N LYS A 149 9.21 4.01 -21.45
CA LYS A 149 8.60 2.87 -20.73
C LYS A 149 7.08 2.82 -20.88
N ARG A 150 6.40 3.97 -20.98
CA ARG A 150 4.96 4.05 -21.29
C ARG A 150 4.63 3.57 -22.70
N SER A 151 5.59 3.62 -23.60
CA SER A 151 5.44 3.25 -25.01
C SER A 151 5.83 1.79 -25.30
N ASP A 152 6.30 1.05 -24.29
CA ASP A 152 6.76 -0.34 -24.40
C ASP A 152 5.56 -1.31 -24.44
N PRO A 153 5.39 -2.11 -25.51
CA PRO A 153 4.16 -2.86 -25.80
C PRO A 153 4.05 -4.21 -25.07
N HIS A 154 4.84 -4.45 -24.01
CA HIS A 154 4.58 -5.60 -23.16
C HIS A 154 3.18 -5.47 -22.57
N PRO A 155 2.43 -6.58 -22.36
CA PRO A 155 1.12 -6.48 -21.75
C PRO A 155 1.34 -6.03 -20.32
N ALA A 156 1.41 -4.71 -20.11
CA ALA A 156 1.20 -4.09 -18.82
C ALA A 156 -0.08 -4.71 -18.34
N ASN A 157 0.03 -5.50 -17.27
CA ASN A 157 -1.10 -6.14 -16.60
C ASN A 157 -2.31 -5.23 -16.74
N ALA A 158 -3.35 -5.68 -17.46
CA ALA A 158 -4.46 -4.81 -17.88
C ALA A 158 -5.21 -4.18 -16.68
N HIS A 159 -4.91 -4.67 -15.47
CA HIS A 159 -5.44 -4.20 -14.20
C HIS A 159 -4.56 -3.16 -13.49
N LEU A 160 -3.43 -2.74 -14.08
CA LEU A 160 -2.56 -1.69 -13.57
C LEU A 160 -2.81 -0.35 -14.25
N LEU A 161 -2.74 0.72 -13.47
CA LEU A 161 -2.72 2.07 -14.01
C LEU A 161 -1.32 2.42 -14.55
N PRO A 162 -1.21 3.25 -15.60
CA PRO A 162 0.08 3.63 -16.18
C PRO A 162 1.05 4.24 -15.17
N GLU A 163 0.57 5.02 -14.21
CA GLU A 163 1.43 5.59 -13.16
C GLU A 163 1.91 4.54 -12.16
N GLU A 164 1.14 3.49 -11.89
CA GLU A 164 1.54 2.41 -10.97
C GLU A 164 2.62 1.54 -11.59
N ALA A 165 2.57 1.31 -12.90
CA ALA A 165 3.58 0.55 -13.64
C ALA A 165 4.99 1.17 -13.58
N LEU A 166 5.10 2.45 -13.19
CA LEU A 166 6.38 3.16 -13.03
C LEU A 166 7.02 2.94 -11.65
N LEU A 167 6.31 2.34 -10.69
CA LEU A 167 6.81 2.14 -9.35
C LEU A 167 7.74 0.92 -9.27
N ASN A 168 8.83 1.07 -8.53
CA ASN A 168 9.66 -0.06 -8.13
C ASN A 168 9.05 -0.74 -6.89
N CYS A 169 8.18 -1.73 -7.11
CA CYS A 169 7.50 -2.45 -6.02
C CYS A 169 8.49 -3.12 -5.05
N ALA A 170 9.57 -3.71 -5.59
CA ALA A 170 10.58 -4.40 -4.80
C ALA A 170 11.28 -3.45 -3.81
N ALA A 171 11.42 -2.16 -4.14
CA ALA A 171 12.01 -1.17 -3.24
C ALA A 171 11.27 -1.02 -1.90
N CYS A 172 10.01 -1.46 -1.77
CA CYS A 172 9.32 -1.51 -0.47
C CYS A 172 8.94 -2.95 -0.07
N HIS A 173 8.62 -3.79 -1.05
CA HIS A 173 8.03 -5.11 -0.83
C HIS A 173 9.00 -6.28 -1.05
N GLN A 174 10.30 -6.05 -1.18
CA GLN A 174 11.29 -7.14 -1.35
C GLN A 174 11.18 -8.21 -0.26
N THR A 175 11.03 -7.81 1.01
CA THR A 175 10.87 -8.76 2.13
C THR A 175 9.53 -9.50 2.13
N LYS A 176 8.61 -9.12 1.25
CA LYS A 176 7.29 -9.74 1.06
C LYS A 176 7.23 -10.58 -0.20
N ASP A 177 8.33 -10.64 -0.97
CA ASP A 177 8.39 -11.45 -2.17
C ASP A 177 8.30 -12.94 -1.82
N ARG A 178 7.18 -13.55 -2.20
CA ARG A 178 6.97 -15.00 -2.02
C ARG A 178 7.80 -15.81 -2.99
N HIS A 179 8.27 -15.21 -4.08
CA HIS A 179 9.04 -15.86 -5.14
C HIS A 179 10.53 -15.89 -4.84
N VAL A 180 10.99 -15.35 -3.72
CA VAL A 180 12.40 -15.35 -3.29
C VAL A 180 13.38 -14.86 -4.37
N GLY A 181 12.96 -13.85 -5.15
CA GLY A 181 13.75 -13.23 -6.21
C GLY A 181 13.75 -13.96 -7.54
N LEU A 182 13.07 -15.10 -7.67
CA LEU A 182 13.13 -15.94 -8.88
C LEU A 182 12.56 -15.27 -10.14
N PHE A 183 11.69 -14.27 -10.00
CA PHE A 183 11.08 -13.52 -11.12
C PHE A 183 11.66 -12.12 -11.30
N GLY A 184 12.76 -11.81 -10.60
CA GLY A 184 13.31 -10.46 -10.58
C GLY A 184 12.38 -9.47 -9.89
N THR A 185 12.45 -8.21 -10.30
CA THR A 185 11.77 -7.08 -9.63
C THR A 185 10.59 -6.51 -10.39
N ASP A 186 10.24 -7.07 -11.55
CA ASP A 186 9.10 -6.63 -12.36
C ASP A 186 7.78 -7.24 -11.85
N CYS A 187 7.42 -6.88 -10.63
CA CYS A 187 6.20 -7.38 -9.97
C CYS A 187 4.93 -6.98 -10.75
N ALA A 188 4.98 -5.82 -11.41
CA ALA A 188 3.87 -5.23 -12.15
C ALA A 188 3.45 -6.05 -13.38
N SER A 189 4.33 -6.90 -13.92
CA SER A 189 4.00 -7.83 -15.00
C SER A 189 2.84 -8.79 -14.66
N CYS A 190 2.66 -9.11 -13.37
CA CYS A 190 1.67 -10.08 -12.90
C CYS A 190 0.72 -9.52 -11.82
N HIS A 191 1.20 -8.61 -10.98
CA HIS A 191 0.46 -8.12 -9.81
C HIS A 191 -0.08 -6.71 -10.03
N SER A 192 -1.27 -6.42 -9.48
CA SER A 192 -1.78 -5.06 -9.36
C SER A 192 -1.96 -4.66 -7.90
N THR A 193 -2.03 -3.36 -7.64
CA THR A 193 -2.27 -2.78 -6.31
C THR A 193 -3.72 -3.02 -5.85
N SER A 194 -4.65 -3.11 -6.79
CA SER A 194 -6.07 -3.40 -6.54
C SER A 194 -6.32 -4.87 -6.22
N LYS A 195 -5.53 -5.78 -6.80
CA LYS A 195 -5.60 -7.22 -6.55
C LYS A 195 -4.22 -7.86 -6.71
N TRP A 196 -3.59 -8.19 -5.59
CA TRP A 196 -2.27 -8.82 -5.61
C TRP A 196 -2.30 -10.27 -6.11
N THR A 197 -3.40 -10.99 -5.92
CA THR A 197 -3.55 -12.34 -6.47
C THR A 197 -3.77 -12.28 -7.98
N VAL A 198 -2.94 -12.98 -8.76
CA VAL A 198 -3.15 -13.11 -10.20
C VAL A 198 -4.48 -13.83 -10.45
N ALA A 199 -5.41 -13.17 -11.13
CA ALA A 199 -6.77 -13.68 -11.33
C ALA A 199 -6.85 -14.77 -12.41
N GLU A 200 -5.88 -14.79 -13.32
CA GLU A 200 -5.86 -15.65 -14.49
C GLU A 200 -4.65 -16.58 -14.43
N PHE A 201 -4.90 -17.88 -14.57
CA PHE A 201 -3.84 -18.86 -14.76
C PHE A 201 -3.15 -18.59 -16.10
N ARG A 202 -1.96 -17.98 -16.08
CA ARG A 202 -1.14 -17.82 -17.27
C ARG A 202 -0.22 -19.02 -17.39
N HIS A 203 -0.69 -20.08 -18.05
CA HIS A 203 0.22 -21.16 -18.42
C HIS A 203 1.10 -20.68 -19.57
N PRO A 204 2.43 -20.68 -19.42
CA PRO A 204 3.29 -20.46 -20.57
C PRO A 204 3.15 -21.63 -21.55
N SER A 205 3.74 -21.49 -22.74
CA SER A 205 3.84 -22.59 -23.69
C SER A 205 4.31 -23.87 -22.99
N ALA A 206 3.79 -25.03 -23.41
CA ALA A 206 4.27 -26.32 -22.92
C ALA A 206 5.77 -26.55 -23.19
N ALA A 207 6.38 -25.77 -24.10
CA ALA A 207 7.81 -25.74 -24.36
C ALA A 207 8.61 -24.78 -23.47
N SER A 208 7.95 -24.03 -22.57
CA SER A 208 8.61 -23.06 -21.71
C SER A 208 9.53 -23.74 -20.70
N GLN A 209 10.75 -23.21 -20.62
CA GLN A 209 11.76 -23.64 -19.64
C GLN A 209 11.64 -22.88 -18.30
N SER A 210 10.75 -21.88 -18.24
CA SER A 210 10.59 -21.02 -17.08
C SER A 210 9.61 -21.61 -16.05
N CYS A 211 9.76 -22.89 -15.70
CA CYS A 211 8.85 -23.59 -14.77
C CYS A 211 8.73 -22.89 -13.43
N ALA A 212 9.86 -22.32 -12.98
CA ALA A 212 9.94 -21.59 -11.73
C ALA A 212 8.95 -20.42 -11.65
N GLN A 213 8.49 -19.86 -12.79
CA GLN A 213 7.46 -18.81 -12.89
C GLN A 213 6.18 -19.11 -12.11
N CYS A 214 5.87 -20.39 -11.91
CA CYS A 214 4.69 -20.80 -11.17
C CYS A 214 5.00 -21.88 -10.13
N HIS A 215 6.06 -22.67 -10.32
CA HIS A 215 6.39 -23.81 -9.46
C HIS A 215 7.68 -23.55 -8.70
N GLN A 216 7.56 -23.48 -7.37
CA GLN A 216 8.75 -23.43 -6.52
C GLN A 216 9.38 -24.81 -6.39
N ALA A 217 10.71 -24.84 -6.37
CA ALA A 217 11.43 -26.02 -5.95
C ALA A 217 11.08 -26.37 -4.48
N PRO A 218 11.26 -27.64 -4.07
CA PRO A 218 11.11 -28.03 -2.67
C PRO A 218 12.02 -27.16 -1.77
N PRO A 219 11.64 -26.86 -0.52
CA PRO A 219 12.44 -26.04 0.39
C PRO A 219 13.90 -26.47 0.52
N SER A 220 14.16 -27.78 0.44
CA SER A 220 15.52 -28.34 0.45
C SER A 220 16.43 -27.74 -0.62
N HIS A 221 15.90 -27.42 -1.80
CA HIS A 221 16.69 -26.89 -2.91
C HIS A 221 17.18 -25.46 -2.68
N TYR A 222 16.55 -24.69 -1.78
CA TYR A 222 17.03 -23.36 -1.40
C TYR A 222 18.06 -23.41 -0.26
N MET A 223 18.42 -24.61 0.19
CA MET A 223 19.48 -24.84 1.17
C MET A 223 20.67 -25.55 0.50
N MET A 224 21.62 -26.05 1.30
CA MET A 224 22.78 -26.77 0.80
C MET A 224 22.45 -28.08 0.05
N HIS A 225 21.21 -28.58 0.10
CA HIS A 225 20.83 -29.83 -0.56
C HIS A 225 20.98 -29.74 -2.09
N PHE A 226 20.64 -28.60 -2.70
CA PHE A 226 20.77 -28.46 -4.15
C PHE A 226 22.23 -28.60 -4.61
N GLU A 227 23.11 -27.85 -3.95
CA GLU A 227 24.54 -27.83 -4.27
C GLU A 227 25.24 -29.16 -3.92
N MET A 228 24.92 -29.74 -2.76
CA MET A 228 25.64 -30.92 -2.26
C MET A 228 25.12 -32.24 -2.77
N VAL A 229 23.83 -32.31 -3.16
CA VAL A 229 23.14 -33.56 -3.52
C VAL A 229 22.51 -33.46 -4.90
N SER A 230 21.56 -32.55 -5.10
CA SER A 230 20.74 -32.53 -6.32
C SER A 230 21.56 -32.31 -7.60
N LYS A 231 22.46 -31.32 -7.61
CA LYS A 231 23.37 -31.08 -8.74
C LYS A 231 24.26 -32.27 -9.02
N LYS A 232 24.73 -32.95 -7.97
CA LYS A 232 25.62 -34.09 -8.10
C LYS A 232 24.96 -35.29 -8.74
N ILE A 233 23.79 -35.63 -8.22
CA ILE A 233 23.01 -36.75 -8.74
C ILE A 233 22.60 -36.49 -10.19
N ALA A 234 22.21 -35.26 -10.52
CA ALA A 234 21.87 -34.86 -11.88
C ALA A 234 23.09 -34.62 -12.80
N ARG A 235 24.32 -34.82 -12.30
CA ARG A 235 25.58 -34.58 -13.02
C ARG A 235 25.68 -33.16 -13.61
N GLN A 236 25.23 -32.16 -12.84
CA GLN A 236 25.26 -30.74 -13.18
C GLN A 236 26.22 -29.95 -12.28
N GLU A 237 27.32 -30.58 -11.84
CA GLU A 237 28.20 -30.08 -10.79
C GLU A 237 29.04 -28.87 -11.24
N ASP A 238 29.54 -28.84 -12.48
CA ASP A 238 30.41 -27.76 -12.97
C ASP A 238 30.29 -27.51 -14.47
N SER A 239 30.27 -26.23 -14.85
CA SER A 239 30.67 -25.50 -16.09
C SER A 239 30.74 -26.15 -17.50
N GLN A 240 30.48 -27.44 -17.71
CA GLN A 240 30.74 -28.13 -18.98
C GLN A 240 29.65 -28.02 -20.05
N VAL A 241 28.87 -26.93 -20.03
CA VAL A 241 28.28 -26.47 -21.29
C VAL A 241 29.23 -25.42 -21.84
N ALA A 242 30.23 -25.88 -22.59
CA ALA A 242 31.03 -25.02 -23.44
C ALA A 242 30.08 -24.17 -24.30
N GLY A 243 30.01 -22.86 -24.01
CA GLY A 243 29.47 -21.90 -24.96
C GLY A 243 28.50 -20.83 -24.47
N CYS A 244 27.71 -20.97 -23.38
CA CYS A 244 26.68 -19.92 -23.14
C CYS A 244 26.07 -19.70 -21.73
N CYS A 245 26.12 -20.61 -20.74
CA CYS A 245 25.05 -20.58 -19.71
C CYS A 245 25.42 -20.59 -18.22
N GLY A 246 26.69 -20.58 -17.82
CA GLY A 246 27.08 -20.57 -16.40
C GLY A 246 26.62 -21.80 -15.59
N PRO A 247 26.81 -21.79 -14.25
CA PRO A 247 26.39 -22.89 -13.38
C PRO A 247 24.86 -23.02 -13.32
N VAL A 248 24.35 -24.25 -13.12
CA VAL A 248 22.91 -24.48 -13.00
C VAL A 248 22.36 -23.81 -11.75
N GLN A 249 21.21 -23.14 -11.89
CA GLN A 249 20.50 -22.46 -10.80
C GLN A 249 19.27 -23.27 -10.38
N VAL A 250 18.80 -23.06 -9.14
CA VAL A 250 17.66 -23.78 -8.56
C VAL A 250 16.38 -23.67 -9.41
N ASN A 251 16.17 -22.54 -10.06
CA ASN A 251 15.01 -22.28 -10.92
C ASN A 251 15.09 -22.92 -12.31
N GLN A 252 16.22 -23.51 -12.69
CA GLN A 252 16.42 -24.15 -13.99
C GLN A 252 16.00 -25.62 -13.96
N CYS A 253 14.77 -25.87 -13.49
CA CYS A 253 14.20 -27.21 -13.28
C CYS A 253 14.34 -28.10 -14.53
N TYR A 254 14.15 -27.50 -15.71
CA TYR A 254 14.23 -28.14 -17.01
C TYR A 254 15.61 -28.76 -17.34
N ARG A 255 16.68 -28.41 -16.61
CA ARG A 255 18.00 -29.03 -16.80
C ARG A 255 18.08 -30.43 -16.23
N CYS A 256 17.34 -30.70 -15.14
CA CYS A 256 17.41 -31.98 -14.44
C CYS A 256 16.11 -32.78 -14.58
N HIS A 257 14.95 -32.12 -14.54
CA HIS A 257 13.64 -32.77 -14.46
C HIS A 257 12.93 -32.87 -15.81
N GLN A 258 12.07 -33.88 -15.91
CA GLN A 258 11.15 -34.07 -17.02
C GLN A 258 9.72 -33.70 -16.61
N THR A 259 8.93 -33.23 -17.57
CA THR A 259 7.51 -32.85 -17.34
C THR A 259 6.59 -34.06 -17.22
N THR A 260 7.01 -35.22 -17.69
CA THR A 260 6.26 -36.49 -17.61
C THR A 260 6.39 -37.17 -16.26
N SER A 261 7.52 -37.02 -15.57
CA SER A 261 7.77 -37.54 -14.24
C SER A 261 8.89 -36.76 -13.56
N TRP A 262 8.59 -36.12 -12.44
CA TRP A 262 9.58 -35.26 -11.75
C TRP A 262 10.73 -36.04 -11.13
N ASN A 263 10.48 -37.30 -10.76
CA ASN A 263 11.51 -38.20 -10.24
C ASN A 263 12.36 -38.82 -11.35
N ASP A 264 11.99 -38.66 -12.62
CA ASP A 264 12.80 -39.16 -13.73
C ASP A 264 13.84 -38.12 -14.16
N ILE A 265 15.04 -38.23 -13.60
CA ILE A 265 16.12 -37.26 -13.78
C ILE A 265 16.81 -37.51 -15.12
N LYS A 266 16.93 -36.46 -15.94
CA LYS A 266 17.52 -36.52 -17.28
C LYS A 266 18.94 -37.12 -17.24
N GLY A 267 19.16 -38.17 -18.03
CA GLY A 267 20.46 -38.84 -18.13
C GLY A 267 20.83 -39.71 -16.92
N VAL A 268 19.95 -39.86 -15.94
CA VAL A 268 20.16 -40.65 -14.71
C VAL A 268 19.09 -41.73 -14.56
N GLY A 269 17.82 -41.38 -14.84
CA GLY A 269 16.65 -42.24 -14.66
C GLY A 269 15.87 -41.93 -13.38
N TYR A 270 15.00 -42.86 -12.98
CA TYR A 270 14.14 -42.69 -11.81
C TYR A 270 14.95 -42.57 -10.51
N TYR A 271 14.80 -41.45 -9.82
CA TYR A 271 15.43 -41.15 -8.55
C TYR A 271 14.42 -40.52 -7.60
N LYS A 272 14.14 -41.18 -6.49
CA LYS A 272 13.31 -40.65 -5.40
C LYS A 272 14.17 -40.44 -4.18
N HIS A 273 14.45 -39.17 -3.88
CA HIS A 273 14.99 -38.78 -2.58
C HIS A 273 13.83 -38.54 -1.62
N HIS A 274 14.06 -38.81 -0.34
CA HIS A 274 13.07 -38.99 0.73
C HIS A 274 12.05 -37.86 0.81
#